data_AF-A0A6J8A8F8-F1
#
_entry.id   AF-A0A6J8A8F8-F1
#
_cell.length_a   1.000
_cell.length_b   1.000
_cell.length_c   1.000
_cell.angle_alpha   90.00
_cell.angle_beta   90.00
_cell.angle_gamma   90.00
#
_symmetry.space_group_name_H-M   'P 1'
#
loop_
_entity.id
_entity.type
_entity.pdbx_description
1 polymer ?
#
loop_
_entity_poly.entity_id
_entity_poly.type
_entity_poly.pdbx_seq_one_letter_code
_entity_poly.pdbx_strand_id
1 'polypeptide(L)'
;MGWTPANIRRQCNMIRLWHRIASMHASRIPNPIFQWDLTLSEKYWKTSYNELKSVMEKCELLELLNNNYTNGLSLKFIANYSELLLRQEHHEKWKLDIMNMPKLRTFKCLETNFETQQYITTNMTRQQSSTLARMRCGTFPLELVVSRQIDVFVKFVLTMYPLRTKNIF
;
A
#
# COMPACT_ATOMS: atom_id res chain seq x y z
N MET A 1 3.62 -7.98 -0.71
CA MET A 1 3.81 -7.76 0.74
C MET A 1 2.87 -6.66 1.18
N GLY A 2 2.27 -6.72 2.37
CA GLY A 2 1.35 -5.69 2.88
C GLY A 2 1.99 -4.36 3.25
N TRP A 3 3.06 -3.97 2.54
CA TRP A 3 3.71 -2.68 2.70
C TRP A 3 3.02 -1.67 1.79
N THR A 4 2.85 -0.45 2.27
CA THR A 4 2.40 0.64 1.41
C THR A 4 3.49 0.91 0.35
N PRO A 5 3.17 0.81 -0.95
CA PRO A 5 4.10 1.11 -2.01
C PRO A 5 4.68 2.51 -1.89
N ALA A 6 5.93 2.70 -2.31
CA ALA A 6 6.55 4.02 -2.34
C ALA A 6 5.74 5.02 -3.18
N ASN A 7 5.10 4.56 -4.27
CA ASN A 7 4.25 5.38 -5.11
C ASN A 7 3.05 5.97 -4.32
N ILE A 8 2.35 5.16 -3.54
CA ILE A 8 1.21 5.62 -2.73
C ILE A 8 1.68 6.65 -1.70
N ARG A 9 2.80 6.39 -1.02
CA ARG A 9 3.38 7.35 -0.07
C ARG A 9 3.73 8.68 -0.75
N ARG A 10 4.28 8.64 -1.96
CA ARG A 10 4.55 9.85 -2.77
C ARG A 10 3.26 10.60 -3.06
N GLN A 11 2.24 9.92 -3.55
CA GLN A 11 0.93 10.50 -3.87
C GLN A 11 0.28 11.17 -2.65
N CYS A 12 0.25 10.50 -1.49
CA CYS A 12 -0.23 11.11 -0.25
C CYS A 12 0.56 12.37 0.13
N ASN A 13 1.88 12.36 -0.06
CA ASN A 13 2.72 13.51 0.23
C ASN A 13 2.52 14.66 -0.76
N MET A 14 2.20 14.38 -2.03
CA MET A 14 1.82 15.40 -3.01
C MET A 14 0.54 16.13 -2.59
N ILE A 15 -0.48 15.38 -2.17
CA ILE A 15 -1.74 15.95 -1.66
C ILE A 15 -1.47 16.82 -0.42
N ARG A 16 -0.67 16.32 0.53
CA ARG A 16 -0.30 17.06 1.74
C ARG A 16 0.45 18.35 1.41
N LEU A 17 1.38 18.30 0.46
CA LEU A 17 2.15 19.45 0.01
C LEU A 17 1.24 20.49 -0.66
N TRP A 18 0.37 20.04 -1.56
CA TRP A 18 -0.60 20.91 -2.22
C TRP A 18 -1.44 21.69 -1.22
N HIS A 19 -2.07 21.00 -0.27
CA HIS A 19 -2.90 21.66 0.73
C HIS A 19 -2.09 22.66 1.58
N ARG A 20 -0.83 22.33 1.91
CA ARG A 20 0.07 23.27 2.61
C ARG A 20 0.34 24.52 1.78
N ILE A 21 0.51 24.39 0.47
CA ILE A 21 0.76 25.53 -0.43
C ILE A 21 -0.53 26.35 -0.63
N ALA A 22 -1.68 25.69 -0.80
CA ALA A 22 -2.98 26.33 -0.98
C ALA A 22 -3.39 27.18 0.24
N SER A 23 -3.05 26.72 1.45
CA SER A 23 -3.27 27.47 2.70
C SER A 23 -2.20 28.51 3.01
N MET A 24 -1.15 28.62 2.18
CA MET A 24 -0.03 29.54 2.40
C MET A 24 -0.34 30.92 1.84
N HIS A 25 0.13 31.97 2.53
CA HIS A 25 0.03 33.34 2.04
C HIS A 25 0.73 33.51 0.68
N ALA A 26 0.11 34.28 -0.23
CA ALA A 26 0.56 34.45 -1.61
C ALA A 26 1.98 35.02 -1.75
N SER A 27 2.47 35.78 -0.74
CA SER A 27 3.84 36.32 -0.75
C SER A 27 4.93 35.27 -0.53
N ARG A 28 4.60 34.06 -0.07
CA ARG A 28 5.57 33.02 0.21
C ARG A 28 5.96 32.34 -1.10
N ILE A 29 7.25 32.29 -1.39
CA ILE A 29 7.85 31.73 -2.63
C ILE A 29 7.18 30.43 -3.16
N PRO A 30 6.83 29.43 -2.33
CA PRO A 30 6.18 28.21 -2.83
C PRO A 30 4.85 28.45 -3.53
N ASN A 31 4.09 29.49 -3.15
CA ASN A 31 2.78 29.78 -3.72
C ASN A 31 2.89 30.32 -5.16
N PRO A 32 3.69 31.38 -5.46
CA PRO A 32 3.91 31.81 -6.84
C PRO A 32 4.48 30.72 -7.76
N ILE A 33 5.38 29.87 -7.26
CA ILE A 33 5.92 28.74 -8.05
C ILE A 33 4.81 27.76 -8.40
N PHE A 34 3.93 27.45 -7.44
CA PHE A 34 2.81 26.55 -7.68
C PHE A 34 1.78 27.16 -8.65
N GLN A 35 1.48 28.45 -8.52
CA GLN A 35 0.62 29.15 -9.49
C GLN A 35 1.22 29.18 -10.89
N TRP A 36 2.54 29.34 -11.00
CA TRP A 36 3.23 29.23 -12.28
C TRP A 36 3.14 27.80 -12.87
N ASP A 37 3.36 26.76 -12.08
CA ASP A 37 3.19 25.36 -12.53
C ASP A 37 1.73 25.06 -12.96
N LEU A 38 0.75 25.65 -12.27
CA LEU A 38 -0.65 25.61 -12.66
C LEU A 38 -0.86 26.22 -14.06
N THR A 39 -0.32 27.42 -14.33
CA THR A 39 -0.44 28.05 -15.66
C THR A 39 0.26 27.23 -16.75
N LEU A 40 1.34 26.51 -16.43
CA LEU A 40 2.03 25.64 -17.37
C LEU A 40 1.23 24.36 -17.70
N SER A 41 0.37 23.91 -16.78
CA SER A 41 -0.35 22.64 -16.89
C SER A 41 -1.32 22.58 -18.08
N GLU A 42 -1.79 23.73 -18.56
CA GLU A 42 -2.63 23.85 -19.75
C GLU A 42 -1.86 23.54 -21.04
N LYS A 43 -0.56 23.87 -21.06
CA LYS A 43 0.31 23.73 -22.24
C LYS A 43 1.12 22.44 -22.22
N TYR A 44 1.52 21.98 -21.04
CA TYR A 44 2.41 20.83 -20.87
C TYR A 44 1.74 19.73 -20.07
N TRP A 45 1.72 18.52 -20.63
CA TRP A 45 1.14 17.35 -19.97
C TRP A 45 1.91 16.89 -18.72
N LYS A 46 3.22 17.11 -18.68
CA LYS A 46 4.13 16.72 -17.58
C LYS A 46 4.42 17.89 -16.65
N THR A 47 3.46 18.22 -15.80
CA THR A 47 3.64 19.19 -14.70
C THR A 47 3.32 18.55 -13.36
N SER A 48 3.81 19.15 -12.27
CA SER A 48 3.53 18.64 -10.93
C SER A 48 2.05 18.76 -10.58
N TYR A 49 1.39 19.80 -11.10
CA TYR A 49 -0.06 19.99 -11.02
C TYR A 49 -0.85 18.92 -11.78
N ASN A 50 -0.45 18.55 -13.01
CA ASN A 50 -1.15 17.49 -13.76
C ASN A 50 -1.01 16.12 -13.08
N GLU A 51 0.14 15.83 -12.47
CA GLU A 51 0.31 14.63 -11.65
C GLU A 51 -0.61 14.69 -10.41
N LEU A 52 -0.64 15.81 -9.69
CA LEU A 52 -1.55 16.02 -8.56
C LEU A 52 -3.02 15.86 -8.97
N LYS A 53 -3.43 16.46 -10.10
CA LYS A 53 -4.78 16.37 -10.64
C LYS A 53 -5.18 14.93 -10.88
N SER A 54 -4.30 14.13 -11.50
CA SER A 54 -4.56 12.70 -11.72
C SER A 54 -4.69 11.90 -10.42
N VAL A 55 -3.96 12.29 -9.37
CA VAL A 55 -4.03 11.64 -8.06
C VAL A 55 -5.32 12.03 -7.34
N MET A 56 -5.72 13.31 -7.40
CA MET A 56 -6.97 13.80 -6.81
C MET A 56 -8.18 13.21 -7.52
N GLU A 57 -8.13 13.04 -8.84
CA GLU A 57 -9.17 12.38 -9.63
C GLU A 57 -9.36 10.92 -9.18
N LYS A 58 -8.26 10.17 -9.00
CA LYS A 58 -8.31 8.79 -8.45
C LYS A 58 -8.91 8.72 -7.04
N CYS A 59 -8.77 9.78 -6.26
CA CYS A 59 -9.31 9.84 -4.91
C CYS A 59 -10.73 10.44 -4.87
N GLU A 60 -11.33 10.77 -6.02
CA GLU A 60 -12.64 11.45 -6.11
C GLU A 60 -12.64 12.82 -5.40
N LEU A 61 -11.48 13.50 -5.37
CA LEU A 61 -11.26 14.79 -4.71
C LEU A 61 -11.03 15.95 -5.69
N LEU A 62 -11.31 15.75 -6.98
CA LEU A 62 -11.05 16.75 -8.02
C LEU A 62 -11.79 18.07 -7.77
N GLU A 63 -13.00 18.01 -7.20
CA GLU A 63 -13.80 19.19 -6.88
C GLU A 63 -13.13 20.12 -5.85
N LEU A 64 -12.39 19.55 -4.89
CA LEU A 64 -11.65 20.34 -3.89
C LEU A 64 -10.55 21.18 -4.52
N LEU A 65 -9.99 20.71 -5.63
CA LEU A 65 -8.90 21.36 -6.34
C LEU A 65 -9.41 22.53 -7.21
N ASN A 66 -10.62 22.42 -7.76
CA ASN A 66 -11.22 23.46 -8.60
C ASN A 66 -11.86 24.58 -7.79
N ASN A 67 -12.48 24.27 -6.65
CA ASN A 67 -13.35 25.23 -5.98
C ASN A 67 -12.58 26.20 -5.05
N ASN A 68 -11.26 26.09 -4.89
CA ASN A 68 -10.47 26.85 -3.90
C ASN A 68 -10.97 26.70 -2.43
N TYR A 69 -11.92 25.80 -2.15
CA TYR A 69 -12.45 25.57 -0.81
C TYR A 69 -11.55 24.59 -0.05
N THR A 70 -10.45 25.12 0.51
CA THR A 70 -9.89 24.56 1.74
C THR A 70 -10.61 25.07 2.98
N ASN A 71 -11.67 25.86 2.82
CA ASN A 71 -12.39 26.52 3.91
C ASN A 71 -13.22 25.49 4.71
N GLY A 72 -12.55 24.82 5.65
CA GLY A 72 -13.17 24.03 6.72
C GLY A 72 -12.72 22.57 6.79
N LEU A 73 -12.22 22.00 5.69
CA LEU A 73 -11.71 20.63 5.71
C LEU A 73 -10.29 20.60 6.28
N SER A 74 -10.10 19.83 7.35
CA SER A 74 -8.78 19.64 7.93
C SER A 74 -7.85 18.93 6.93
N LEU A 75 -6.61 19.42 6.79
CA LEU A 75 -5.52 18.72 6.10
C LEU A 75 -5.45 17.24 6.49
N LYS A 76 -5.68 16.95 7.78
CA LYS A 76 -5.66 15.60 8.34
C LYS A 76 -6.76 14.73 7.74
N PHE A 77 -7.95 15.28 7.51
CA PHE A 77 -9.06 14.56 6.90
C PHE A 77 -8.73 14.21 5.45
N ILE A 78 -8.33 15.19 4.64
CA ILE A 78 -8.00 14.98 3.21
C ILE A 78 -6.84 13.97 3.07
N ALA A 79 -5.79 14.11 3.89
CA ALA A 79 -4.66 13.19 3.87
C ALA A 79 -5.03 11.76 4.29
N ASN A 80 -5.87 11.59 5.32
CA ASN A 80 -6.30 10.27 5.77
C ASN A 80 -7.26 9.61 4.77
N TYR A 81 -8.19 10.39 4.21
CA TYR A 81 -9.16 9.90 3.24
C TYR A 81 -8.49 9.46 1.94
N SER A 82 -7.62 10.31 1.37
CA SER A 82 -6.84 9.94 0.18
C SER A 82 -5.94 8.73 0.41
N GLU A 83 -5.29 8.64 1.58
CA GLU A 83 -4.49 7.47 1.94
C GLU A 83 -5.33 6.19 2.04
N LEU A 84 -6.55 6.27 2.58
CA LEU A 84 -7.47 5.14 2.66
C LEU A 84 -7.83 4.64 1.26
N LEU A 85 -8.27 5.53 0.36
CA LEU A 85 -8.69 5.17 -1.00
C LEU A 85 -7.54 4.57 -1.81
N LEU A 86 -6.36 5.22 -1.81
CA LEU A 86 -5.19 4.71 -2.53
C LEU A 86 -4.75 3.34 -2.02
N ARG A 87 -4.85 3.10 -0.70
CA ARG A 87 -4.57 1.78 -0.11
C ARG A 87 -5.61 0.74 -0.50
N GLN A 88 -6.89 1.10 -0.56
CA GLN A 88 -7.97 0.22 -0.98
C GLN A 88 -7.81 -0.20 -2.44
N GLU A 89 -7.60 0.75 -3.36
CA GLU A 89 -7.34 0.46 -4.78
C GLU A 89 -6.16 -0.51 -4.95
N HIS A 90 -5.05 -0.24 -4.26
CA HIS A 90 -3.89 -1.11 -4.32
C HIS A 90 -4.13 -2.49 -3.71
N HIS A 91 -4.92 -2.56 -2.63
CA HIS A 91 -5.30 -3.81 -2.01
C HIS A 91 -6.12 -4.68 -2.96
N GLU A 92 -7.10 -4.11 -3.65
CA GLU A 92 -7.91 -4.80 -4.65
C GLU A 92 -7.06 -5.27 -5.83
N LYS A 93 -6.20 -4.40 -6.35
CA LYS A 93 -5.25 -4.75 -7.39
C LYS A 93 -4.35 -5.91 -6.96
N TRP A 94 -3.80 -5.84 -5.76
CA TRP A 94 -2.96 -6.91 -5.21
C TRP A 94 -3.71 -8.25 -5.10
N LYS A 95 -4.97 -8.22 -4.65
CA LYS A 95 -5.82 -9.42 -4.60
C LYS A 95 -5.99 -10.02 -5.99
N LEU A 96 -6.30 -9.20 -7.00
CA LEU A 96 -6.44 -9.64 -8.39
C LEU A 96 -5.13 -10.21 -8.93
N ASP A 97 -4.01 -9.52 -8.71
CA ASP A 97 -2.68 -9.95 -9.16
C ASP A 97 -2.31 -11.32 -8.56
N ILE A 98 -2.58 -11.55 -7.27
CA ILE A 98 -2.37 -12.86 -6.64
C ILE A 98 -3.25 -13.91 -7.29
N MET A 99 -4.54 -13.63 -7.49
CA MET A 99 -5.47 -14.59 -8.09
C MET A 99 -5.02 -15.02 -9.48
N ASN A 100 -4.39 -14.11 -10.23
CA ASN A 100 -3.91 -14.37 -11.58
C ASN A 100 -2.52 -15.03 -11.64
N MET A 101 -1.78 -15.14 -10.53
CA MET A 101 -0.46 -15.79 -10.50
C MET A 101 -0.56 -17.30 -10.21
N PRO A 102 -0.34 -18.19 -11.21
CA PRO A 102 -0.49 -19.63 -11.02
C PRO A 102 0.58 -20.24 -10.11
N LYS A 103 1.75 -19.59 -9.95
CA LYS A 103 2.84 -20.05 -9.08
C LYS A 103 2.57 -19.84 -7.59
N LEU A 104 1.52 -19.07 -7.24
CA LEU A 104 1.19 -18.72 -5.86
C LEU A 104 0.06 -19.56 -5.26
N ARG A 105 -0.25 -20.75 -5.80
CA ARG A 105 -1.35 -21.62 -5.32
C ARG A 105 -1.29 -21.88 -3.81
N THR A 106 -0.13 -22.32 -3.30
CA THR A 106 0.05 -22.58 -1.87
C THR A 106 -0.03 -21.31 -1.03
N PHE A 107 0.49 -20.20 -1.56
CA PHE A 107 0.43 -18.90 -0.89
C PHE A 107 -1.02 -18.42 -0.71
N LYS A 108 -1.89 -18.62 -1.71
CA LYS A 108 -3.33 -18.28 -1.63
C LYS A 108 -4.06 -19.00 -0.50
N CYS A 109 -3.69 -20.24 -0.20
CA CYS A 109 -4.31 -21.01 0.88
C CYS A 109 -3.89 -20.52 2.27
N LEU A 110 -2.69 -19.95 2.39
CA LEU A 110 -2.12 -19.52 3.66
C LEU A 110 -2.43 -18.05 3.97
N GLU A 111 -2.57 -17.21 2.95
CA GLU A 111 -2.61 -15.75 3.09
C GLU A 111 -3.86 -15.17 2.44
N THR A 112 -4.82 -14.80 3.27
CA THR A 112 -6.09 -14.19 2.87
C THR A 112 -6.12 -12.67 3.10
N ASN A 113 -5.27 -12.16 4.00
CA ASN A 113 -5.26 -10.76 4.41
C ASN A 113 -4.04 -10.00 3.86
N PHE A 114 -4.26 -8.76 3.42
CA PHE A 114 -3.19 -7.87 2.99
C PHE A 114 -2.55 -7.17 4.18
N GLU A 115 -1.62 -7.87 4.83
CA GLU A 115 -0.95 -7.35 6.01
C GLU A 115 0.56 -7.47 5.89
N THR A 116 1.25 -6.67 6.72
CA THR A 116 2.67 -6.87 6.93
C THR A 116 2.85 -8.16 7.69
N GLN A 117 3.69 -9.04 7.17
CA GLN A 117 3.82 -10.36 7.78
C GLN A 117 4.47 -10.28 9.14
N GLN A 118 3.94 -11.07 10.06
CA GLN A 118 4.42 -11.15 11.44
C GLN A 118 5.89 -11.55 11.51
N TYR A 119 6.34 -12.38 10.57
CA TYR A 119 7.73 -12.81 10.51
C TYR A 119 8.71 -11.65 10.20
N ILE A 120 8.22 -10.55 9.64
CA ILE A 120 9.04 -9.35 9.39
C ILE A 120 9.14 -8.50 10.66
N THR A 121 8.12 -8.52 11.51
CA THR A 121 8.06 -7.74 12.75
C THR A 121 8.61 -8.51 13.96
N THR A 122 8.67 -9.84 13.88
CA THR A 122 9.20 -10.70 14.94
C THR A 122 10.71 -10.91 14.80
N ASN A 123 11.40 -10.98 15.95
CA ASN A 123 12.82 -11.33 16.02
C ASN A 123 13.01 -12.82 15.74
N MET A 124 13.02 -13.20 14.46
CA MET A 124 13.33 -14.56 14.02
C MET A 124 14.80 -14.76 13.70
N THR A 125 15.25 -16.01 13.77
CA THR A 125 16.60 -16.36 13.30
C THR A 125 16.68 -16.27 11.78
N ARG A 126 17.89 -16.02 11.24
CA ARG A 126 18.15 -15.97 9.79
C ARG A 126 17.64 -17.21 9.05
N GLN A 127 17.75 -18.38 9.68
CA GLN A 127 17.30 -19.65 9.10
C GLN A 127 15.78 -19.71 8.97
N GLN A 128 15.04 -19.31 10.02
CA GLN A 128 13.57 -19.24 9.99
C GLN A 128 13.08 -18.26 8.91
N SER A 129 13.69 -17.06 8.84
CA SER A 129 13.39 -16.06 7.81
C SER A 129 13.65 -16.58 6.39
N SER A 130 14.76 -17.29 6.18
CA SER A 130 15.11 -17.89 4.89
C SER A 130 14.12 -18.98 4.46
N THR A 131 13.69 -19.82 5.40
CA THR A 131 12.72 -20.89 5.13
C THR A 131 11.36 -20.31 4.76
N LEU A 132 10.85 -19.36 5.53
CA LEU A 132 9.60 -18.65 5.23
C LEU A 132 9.65 -17.91 3.89
N ALA A 133 10.76 -17.22 3.59
CA ALA A 133 10.93 -16.55 2.30
C ALA A 133 10.86 -17.55 1.13
N ARG A 134 11.54 -18.70 1.23
CA ARG A 134 11.48 -19.76 0.22
C ARG A 134 10.07 -20.32 0.05
N MET A 135 9.32 -20.51 1.13
CA MET A 135 7.91 -20.94 1.06
C MET A 135 7.06 -19.94 0.29
N ARG A 136 7.23 -18.64 0.56
CA ARG A 136 6.48 -17.58 -0.15
C ARG A 136 6.81 -17.50 -1.62
N CYS A 137 8.08 -17.65 -1.97
CA CYS A 137 8.52 -17.62 -3.35
C CYS A 137 8.10 -18.88 -4.14
N GLY A 138 7.51 -19.88 -3.48
CA GLY A 138 7.23 -21.17 -4.11
C GLY A 138 8.49 -21.92 -4.55
N THR A 139 9.66 -21.48 -4.07
CA THR A 139 10.97 -22.09 -4.33
C THR A 139 11.39 -23.02 -3.20
N PHE A 140 10.54 -23.20 -2.19
CA PHE A 140 10.76 -24.21 -1.18
C PHE A 140 10.63 -25.57 -1.86
N PRO A 141 11.70 -26.37 -1.93
CA PRO A 141 11.62 -27.70 -2.51
C PRO A 141 10.63 -28.49 -1.67
N LEU A 142 9.44 -28.71 -2.20
CA LEU A 142 8.47 -29.68 -1.68
C LEU A 142 8.92 -31.09 -2.05
N GLU A 143 10.21 -31.39 -1.85
CA GLU A 143 10.61 -32.77 -1.63
C GLU A 143 10.07 -33.13 -0.26
N LEU A 144 8.78 -33.48 -0.23
CA LEU A 144 8.14 -34.13 0.90
C LEU A 144 8.76 -35.53 1.03
N VAL A 145 10.03 -35.57 1.48
CA VAL A 145 10.59 -36.74 2.13
C VAL A 145 9.84 -36.86 3.46
N VAL A 146 8.80 -37.67 3.36
CA VAL A 146 7.98 -38.26 4.42
C VAL A 146 8.76 -38.36 5.73
N SER A 147 8.17 -37.84 6.82
CA SER A 147 8.50 -38.03 8.25
C SER A 147 9.21 -36.91 9.03
N ARG A 148 10.34 -36.31 8.61
CA ARG A 148 11.13 -35.44 9.53
C ARG A 148 10.86 -33.93 9.50
N GLN A 149 10.48 -33.36 8.36
CA GLN A 149 10.26 -31.91 8.25
C GLN A 149 8.82 -31.48 8.56
N ILE A 150 7.87 -32.44 8.60
CA ILE A 150 6.47 -32.19 8.99
C ILE A 150 6.41 -31.75 10.46
N ASP A 151 7.19 -32.33 11.37
CA ASP A 151 7.17 -31.94 12.78
C ASP A 151 7.64 -30.51 13.02
N VAL A 152 8.68 -30.06 12.30
CA VAL A 152 9.14 -28.67 12.38
C VAL A 152 8.12 -27.75 11.71
N PHE A 153 7.56 -28.14 10.57
CA PHE A 153 6.56 -27.36 9.85
C PHE A 153 5.26 -27.20 10.63
N VAL A 154 4.71 -28.29 11.18
CA VAL A 154 3.49 -28.32 11.99
C VAL A 154 3.72 -27.57 13.29
N LYS A 155 4.85 -27.78 13.99
CA LYS A 155 5.16 -26.96 15.17
C LYS A 155 5.29 -25.48 14.80
N PHE A 156 6.00 -25.13 13.73
CA PHE A 156 6.26 -23.74 13.37
C PHE A 156 4.99 -23.00 12.93
N VAL A 157 4.16 -23.63 12.08
CA VAL A 157 2.86 -23.09 11.66
C VAL A 157 1.91 -23.00 12.85
N LEU A 158 1.82 -24.00 13.72
CA LEU A 158 0.97 -23.95 14.92
C LEU A 158 1.47 -22.94 15.98
N THR A 159 2.77 -22.68 16.06
CA THR A 159 3.33 -21.66 16.98
C THR A 159 3.19 -20.23 16.48
N MET A 160 3.24 -19.99 15.16
CA MET A 160 3.13 -18.64 14.59
C MET A 160 1.69 -18.26 14.23
N TYR A 161 0.90 -19.22 13.79
CA TYR A 161 -0.51 -19.06 13.48
C TYR A 161 -1.28 -20.10 14.28
N PRO A 162 -1.61 -19.82 15.56
CA PRO A 162 -2.56 -20.67 16.26
C PRO A 162 -3.81 -20.70 15.39
N LEU A 163 -4.09 -21.86 14.79
CA LEU A 163 -5.29 -22.07 13.99
C LEU A 163 -6.45 -21.61 14.87
N ARG A 164 -7.07 -20.47 14.52
CA ARG A 164 -8.39 -20.13 15.05
C ARG A 164 -9.29 -21.25 14.54
N THR A 165 -9.44 -22.28 15.34
CA THR A 165 -10.46 -23.30 15.20
C THR A 165 -11.78 -22.56 15.30
N LYS A 166 -12.28 -22.06 14.17
CA LYS A 166 -13.70 -21.82 14.02
C LYS A 166 -14.32 -23.20 14.11
N ASN A 167 -14.97 -23.46 15.23
CA ASN A 167 -15.80 -24.63 15.46
C ASN A 167 -16.72 -24.79 14.26
N ILE A 168 -16.46 -25.82 13.46
CA ILE A 168 -17.42 -26.41 12.53
C ILE A 168 -17.85 -27.68 13.25
N PHE A 169 -18.95 -27.56 13.98
CA PHE A 169 -19.92 -28.62 14.21
C PHE A 169 -21.26 -28.09 13.72
#